data_AF-A0A432MK54-F1
#
_entry.id   AF-A0A432MK54-F1
#
_cell.length_a   1.000
_cell.length_b   1.000
_cell.length_c   1.000
_cell.angle_alpha   90.00
_cell.angle_beta   90.00
_cell.angle_gamma   90.00
#
_symmetry.space_group_name_H-M   'P 1'
#
loop_
_entity.id
_entity.type
_entity.pdbx_description
1 polymer ?
#
loop_
_entity_poly.entity_id
_entity_poly.type
_entity_poly.pdbx_seq_one_letter_code
_entity_poly.pdbx_strand_id
1 'polypeptide(L)'
;MHRIELGLAAIAGVLLVATAVAAVLAPDPSLPGPLSLIGLAATLACLVVHLEGGLRMILADGRIRRLDPSPSGRFRARSARNLRRSAPIPVAGLLPVALAWVVAWGGGSGAGWEIARVGAISAAVGYHLAALAVSAASVAGQRALLGAAEAESRADPPPDVPLPEAS
;
A
#
# COMPACT_ATOMS: atom_id res chain seq x y z
N MET A 1 -14.53 -0.24 9.46
CA MET A 1 -13.29 0.26 8.82
C MET A 1 -12.66 -0.76 7.87
N HIS A 2 -12.38 -2.00 8.28
CA HIS A 2 -11.74 -3.00 7.40
C HIS A 2 -12.46 -3.28 6.08
N ARG A 3 -13.80 -3.29 6.07
CA ARG A 3 -14.63 -3.45 4.86
C ARG A 3 -14.51 -2.28 3.88
N ILE A 4 -14.23 -1.07 4.38
CA ILE A 4 -14.10 0.15 3.56
C ILE A 4 -12.76 0.16 2.83
N GLU A 5 -11.66 -0.27 3.48
CA GLU A 5 -10.35 -0.40 2.82
C GLU A 5 -10.34 -1.50 1.76
N LEU A 6 -10.95 -2.65 2.07
CA LEU A 6 -11.03 -3.76 1.14
C LEU A 6 -11.90 -3.35 -0.06
N GLY A 7 -12.94 -2.55 0.19
CA GLY A 7 -13.74 -1.89 -0.85
C GLY A 7 -12.92 -0.89 -1.67
N LEU A 8 -12.14 -0.02 -1.06
CA LEU A 8 -11.28 0.97 -1.75
C LEU A 8 -10.18 0.31 -2.58
N ALA A 9 -9.52 -0.73 -2.04
CA ALA A 9 -8.52 -1.51 -2.76
C ALA A 9 -9.15 -2.29 -3.93
N ALA A 10 -10.35 -2.85 -3.75
CA ALA A 10 -11.10 -3.50 -4.82
C ALA A 10 -11.52 -2.49 -5.90
N ILE A 11 -12.02 -1.32 -5.53
CA ILE A 11 -12.39 -0.24 -6.46
C ILE A 11 -11.14 0.23 -7.23
N ALA A 12 -10.01 0.44 -6.55
CA ALA A 12 -8.76 0.82 -7.20
C ALA A 12 -8.28 -0.26 -8.18
N GLY A 13 -8.37 -1.54 -7.80
CA GLY A 13 -8.06 -2.66 -8.68
C GLY A 13 -8.99 -2.72 -9.90
N VAL A 14 -10.30 -2.53 -9.71
CA VAL A 14 -11.29 -2.50 -10.80
C VAL A 14 -11.03 -1.31 -11.74
N LEU A 15 -10.73 -0.13 -11.22
CA LEU A 15 -10.39 1.05 -12.03
C LEU A 15 -9.10 0.86 -12.83
N LEU A 16 -8.08 0.22 -12.25
CA LEU A 16 -6.84 -0.13 -12.95
C LEU A 16 -7.08 -1.12 -14.08
N VAL A 17 -7.87 -2.17 -13.84
CA VAL A 17 -8.24 -3.15 -14.87
C VAL A 17 -9.05 -2.48 -15.96
N ALA A 18 -10.02 -1.63 -15.62
CA ALA A 18 -10.81 -0.88 -16.58
C ALA A 18 -9.92 0.05 -17.44
N THR A 19 -8.92 0.71 -16.84
CA THR A 19 -7.94 1.52 -17.56
C THR A 19 -7.13 0.69 -18.56
N ALA A 20 -6.64 -0.48 -18.13
CA ALA A 20 -5.89 -1.38 -19.00
C ALA A 20 -6.74 -1.88 -20.17
N VAL A 21 -7.96 -2.33 -19.88
CA VAL A 21 -8.90 -2.82 -20.90
C VAL A 21 -9.25 -1.69 -21.88
N ALA A 22 -9.51 -0.48 -21.39
CA ALA A 22 -9.84 0.65 -22.23
C ALA A 22 -8.63 1.12 -23.10
N ALA A 23 -7.41 1.04 -22.58
CA ALA A 23 -6.20 1.31 -23.37
C ALA A 23 -5.95 0.26 -24.47
N VAL A 24 -6.40 -0.99 -24.28
CA VAL A 24 -6.31 -2.06 -25.29
C VAL A 24 -7.44 -1.97 -26.32
N LEU A 25 -8.65 -1.59 -25.88
CA LEU A 25 -9.86 -1.58 -26.73
C LEU A 25 -10.13 -0.26 -27.44
N ALA A 26 -9.40 0.83 -27.13
CA ALA A 26 -9.51 2.10 -27.83
C ALA A 26 -8.38 2.26 -28.86
N PRO A 27 -8.57 1.80 -30.12
CA PRO A 27 -7.62 2.03 -31.20
C PRO A 27 -7.64 3.48 -31.70
N ASP A 28 -8.57 4.31 -31.23
CA ASP A 28 -8.77 5.67 -31.70
C ASP A 28 -7.91 6.67 -30.89
N PRO A 29 -6.87 7.27 -31.50
CA PRO A 29 -6.00 8.24 -30.87
C PRO A 29 -6.69 9.58 -30.56
N SER A 30 -7.99 9.75 -30.88
CA SER A 30 -8.81 10.92 -30.55
C SER A 30 -9.52 10.84 -29.19
N LEU A 31 -9.42 9.71 -28.47
CA LEU A 31 -9.93 9.53 -27.11
C LEU A 31 -8.90 9.69 -25.94
N PRO A 32 -7.77 10.42 -26.07
CA PRO A 32 -6.76 10.47 -25.02
C PRO A 32 -7.28 11.17 -23.75
N GLY A 33 -8.17 12.16 -23.89
CA GLY A 33 -8.69 12.93 -22.77
C GLY A 33 -9.36 12.09 -21.68
N PRO A 34 -10.44 11.32 -21.98
CA PRO A 34 -11.12 10.49 -20.99
C PRO A 34 -10.24 9.37 -20.41
N LEU A 35 -9.43 8.71 -21.24
CA LEU A 35 -8.53 7.63 -20.81
C LEU A 35 -7.41 8.15 -19.88
N SER A 36 -6.92 9.36 -20.14
CA SER A 36 -5.93 10.04 -19.29
C SER A 36 -6.49 10.32 -17.89
N LEU A 37 -7.76 10.72 -17.80
CA LEU A 37 -8.41 11.03 -16.54
C LEU A 37 -8.69 9.76 -15.73
N ILE A 38 -9.07 8.66 -16.38
CA ILE A 38 -9.29 7.37 -15.70
C ILE A 38 -7.96 6.82 -15.17
N GLY A 39 -6.88 6.85 -15.99
CA GLY A 39 -5.57 6.42 -15.54
C GLY A 39 -5.03 7.27 -14.38
N LEU A 40 -5.17 8.59 -14.46
CA LEU A 40 -4.82 9.50 -13.37
C LEU A 40 -5.64 9.23 -12.10
N ALA A 41 -6.95 9.05 -12.23
CA ALA A 41 -7.83 8.73 -11.11
C ALA A 41 -7.48 7.38 -10.45
N ALA A 42 -7.16 6.36 -11.25
CA ALA A 42 -6.72 5.06 -10.76
C ALA A 42 -5.38 5.17 -10.02
N THR A 43 -4.41 5.89 -10.56
CA THR A 43 -3.13 6.17 -9.90
C THR A 43 -3.32 6.92 -8.58
N LEU A 44 -4.14 7.97 -8.55
CA LEU A 44 -4.40 8.74 -7.34
C LEU A 44 -5.11 7.89 -6.28
N ALA A 45 -6.08 7.06 -6.69
CA ALA A 45 -6.74 6.12 -5.78
C ALA A 45 -5.75 5.11 -5.18
N CYS A 46 -4.85 4.55 -6.00
CA CYS A 46 -3.79 3.67 -5.52
C CYS A 46 -2.85 4.37 -4.54
N LEU A 47 -2.42 5.60 -4.85
CA LEU A 47 -1.57 6.39 -3.98
C LEU A 47 -2.24 6.62 -2.61
N VAL A 48 -3.51 7.00 -2.59
CA VAL A 48 -4.28 7.18 -1.35
C VAL A 48 -4.32 5.90 -0.54
N VAL A 49 -4.63 4.75 -1.16
CA VAL A 49 -4.66 3.45 -0.47
C VAL A 49 -3.29 3.09 0.10
N HIS A 50 -2.20 3.35 -0.62
CA HIS A 50 -0.84 3.11 -0.12
C HIS A 50 -0.47 4.01 1.06
N LEU A 51 -0.77 5.31 0.97
CA LEU A 51 -0.51 6.27 2.05
C LEU A 51 -1.32 5.93 3.31
N GLU A 52 -2.59 5.58 3.13
CA GLU A 52 -3.46 5.16 4.21
C GLU A 52 -2.93 3.88 4.88
N GLY A 53 -2.57 2.86 4.09
CA GLY A 53 -1.95 1.63 4.58
C GLY A 53 -0.66 1.88 5.36
N GLY A 54 0.22 2.73 4.82
CA GLY A 54 1.46 3.15 5.48
C GLY A 54 1.21 3.86 6.82
N LEU A 55 0.29 4.82 6.85
CA LEU A 55 -0.08 5.54 8.08
C LEU A 55 -0.55 4.57 9.17
N ARG A 56 -1.40 3.60 8.82
CA ARG A 56 -1.90 2.58 9.76
C ARG A 56 -0.79 1.71 10.31
N MET A 57 0.19 1.35 9.47
CA MET A 57 1.36 0.61 9.92
C MET A 57 2.20 1.42 10.91
N ILE A 58 2.40 2.71 10.65
CA ILE A 58 3.11 3.63 11.56
C ILE A 58 2.38 3.77 12.90
N LEU A 59 1.06 3.96 12.86
CA LEU A 59 0.23 4.05 14.07
C LEU A 59 0.29 2.76 14.89
N ALA A 60 0.23 1.60 14.23
CA ALA A 60 0.37 0.30 14.89
C ALA A 60 1.77 0.10 15.49
N ASP A 61 2.85 0.46 14.78
CA ASP A 61 4.22 0.46 15.34
C ASP A 61 4.31 1.36 16.58
N GLY A 62 3.76 2.56 16.52
CA GLY A 62 3.71 3.51 17.63
C GLY A 62 2.92 3.01 18.84
N ARG A 63 1.93 2.12 18.64
CA ARG A 63 1.25 1.42 19.75
C ARG A 63 2.07 0.26 20.28
N ILE A 64 2.64 -0.58 19.40
CA ILE A 64 3.51 -1.70 19.80
C ILE A 64 4.68 -1.21 20.66
N ARG A 65 5.30 -0.08 20.32
CA ARG A 65 6.40 0.51 21.14
C ARG A 65 5.98 0.94 22.55
N ARG A 66 4.71 1.26 22.76
CA ARG A 66 4.18 1.62 24.09
C ARG A 66 3.88 0.36 24.91
N LEU A 67 3.43 -0.70 24.25
CA LEU A 67 3.09 -1.99 24.87
C LEU A 67 4.32 -2.85 25.16
N ASP A 68 5.37 -2.72 24.35
CA ASP A 68 6.64 -3.45 24.48
C ASP A 68 7.80 -2.44 24.70
N PRO A 69 7.91 -1.84 25.91
CA PRO A 69 8.90 -0.81 26.21
C PRO A 69 10.33 -1.38 26.28
N SER A 70 10.48 -2.70 26.37
CA SER A 70 11.78 -3.35 26.48
C SER A 70 12.64 -3.07 25.24
N PRO A 71 13.93 -2.71 25.42
CA PRO A 71 14.85 -2.53 24.31
C PRO A 71 15.13 -3.84 23.55
N SER A 72 14.89 -5.01 24.16
CA SER A 72 14.95 -6.33 23.49
C SER A 72 13.65 -6.73 22.80
N GLY A 73 12.60 -5.90 22.91
CA GLY A 73 11.21 -6.19 22.56
C GLY A 73 11.01 -6.94 21.25
N ARG A 74 10.59 -8.20 21.37
CA ARG A 74 10.40 -9.13 20.24
C ARG A 74 9.38 -8.58 19.22
N PHE A 75 8.36 -7.85 19.68
CA PHE A 75 7.36 -7.24 18.82
C PHE A 75 7.88 -5.97 18.18
N ARG A 76 8.59 -5.13 18.93
CA ARG A 76 9.20 -3.91 18.41
C ARG A 76 10.18 -4.21 17.27
N ALA A 77 11.04 -5.22 17.43
CA ALA A 77 12.00 -5.62 16.39
C ALA A 77 11.32 -6.22 15.14
N ARG A 78 10.22 -6.97 15.30
CA ARG A 78 9.44 -7.50 14.17
C ARG A 78 8.65 -6.41 13.45
N SER A 79 8.01 -5.54 14.21
CA SER A 79 7.29 -4.36 13.73
C SER A 79 8.19 -3.45 12.89
N ALA A 80 9.35 -3.07 13.43
CA ALA A 80 10.32 -2.21 12.73
C ALA A 80 10.86 -2.86 11.44
N ARG A 81 11.11 -4.18 11.44
CA ARG A 81 11.52 -4.92 10.23
C ARG A 81 10.42 -4.94 9.18
N ASN A 82 9.17 -5.19 9.57
CA ASN A 82 8.03 -5.14 8.65
C ASN A 82 7.87 -3.75 8.04
N LEU A 83 7.96 -2.70 8.86
CA LEU A 83 7.79 -1.32 8.41
C LEU A 83 8.91 -0.89 7.45
N ARG A 84 10.16 -1.32 7.68
CA ARG A 84 11.28 -1.10 6.74
C ARG A 84 11.09 -1.83 5.42
N ARG A 85 10.54 -3.05 5.44
CA ARG A 85 10.26 -3.83 4.22
C ARG A 85 9.10 -3.26 3.41
N SER A 86 8.12 -2.65 4.07
CA SER A 86 6.93 -2.10 3.41
C SER A 86 7.08 -0.63 2.98
N ALA A 87 7.94 0.16 3.64
CA ALA A 87 8.20 1.55 3.31
C ALA A 87 8.58 1.85 1.84
N PRO A 88 9.35 1.00 1.13
CA PRO A 88 9.66 1.27 -0.28
C PRO A 88 8.47 1.02 -1.22
N ILE A 89 7.40 0.33 -0.82
CA ILE A 89 6.32 -0.09 -1.73
C ILE A 89 5.50 1.10 -2.26
N PRO A 90 5.04 2.06 -1.43
CA PRO A 90 4.36 3.26 -1.92
C PRO A 90 5.25 4.09 -2.85
N VAL A 91 6.55 4.18 -2.54
CA VAL A 91 7.51 5.02 -3.28
C VAL A 91 7.89 4.38 -4.61
N ALA A 92 8.18 3.08 -4.59
CA ALA A 92 8.53 2.32 -5.78
C ALA A 92 7.33 2.14 -6.72
N GLY A 93 6.09 2.26 -6.24
CA GLY A 93 4.89 2.32 -7.07
C GLY A 93 4.68 3.60 -7.85
N LEU A 94 5.31 4.71 -7.46
CA LEU A 94 5.23 5.96 -8.19
C LEU A 94 6.09 5.95 -9.46
N LEU A 95 7.17 5.15 -9.48
CA LEU A 95 8.14 5.16 -10.57
C LEU A 95 7.63 4.50 -11.88
N PRO A 96 7.03 3.29 -11.86
CA PRO A 96 6.44 2.68 -13.05
C PRO A 96 5.28 3.50 -13.61
N VAL A 97 4.54 4.20 -12.76
CA VAL A 97 3.47 5.11 -13.16
C VAL A 97 4.03 6.31 -13.89
N ALA A 98 5.01 6.99 -13.30
CA ALA A 98 5.65 8.13 -13.93
C ALA A 98 6.24 7.73 -15.30
N LEU A 99 6.86 6.55 -15.37
CA LEU A 99 7.41 6.00 -16.61
C LEU A 99 6.31 5.67 -17.63
N ALA A 100 5.23 5.00 -17.21
CA ALA A 100 4.10 4.68 -18.08
C ALA A 100 3.37 5.92 -18.57
N TRP A 101 3.32 6.99 -17.78
CA TRP A 101 2.77 8.27 -18.20
C TRP A 101 3.66 8.94 -19.24
N VAL A 102 4.98 8.97 -19.02
CA VAL A 102 5.93 9.51 -20.02
C VAL A 102 5.83 8.74 -21.34
N VAL A 103 5.68 7.41 -21.31
CA VAL A 103 5.55 6.58 -22.51
C VAL A 103 4.14 6.65 -23.13
N ALA A 104 3.09 6.86 -22.34
CA ALA A 104 1.74 7.04 -22.89
C ALA A 104 1.55 8.41 -23.57
N TRP A 105 2.29 9.43 -23.12
CA TRP A 105 2.12 10.81 -23.55
C TRP A 105 3.29 11.39 -24.36
N GLY A 106 4.38 10.63 -24.53
CA GLY A 106 5.39 10.96 -25.53
C GLY A 106 4.73 10.99 -26.92
N GLY A 107 4.87 12.07 -27.67
CA GLY A 107 4.20 12.25 -28.96
C GLY A 107 4.71 11.35 -30.09
N GLY A 108 5.08 10.09 -29.81
CA GLY A 108 5.51 9.13 -30.81
C GLY A 108 4.34 8.67 -31.68
N SER A 109 4.63 8.40 -32.95
CA SER A 109 3.69 7.85 -33.91
C SER A 109 4.25 6.57 -34.54
N GLY A 110 3.44 5.52 -34.67
CA GLY A 110 3.81 4.26 -35.33
C GLY A 110 3.53 3.01 -34.50
N ALA A 111 3.48 1.84 -35.16
CA ALA A 111 3.10 0.58 -34.51
C ALA A 111 4.03 0.17 -33.35
N GLY A 112 5.34 0.42 -33.46
CA GLY A 112 6.29 0.16 -32.37
C GLY A 112 6.04 1.04 -31.14
N TRP A 113 5.52 2.25 -31.33
CA TRP A 113 5.16 3.17 -30.25
C TRP A 113 3.87 2.73 -29.53
N GLU A 114 2.86 2.29 -30.27
CA GLU A 114 1.63 1.70 -29.71
C GLU A 114 1.93 0.48 -28.83
N ILE A 115 2.78 -0.44 -29.31
CA ILE A 115 3.19 -1.62 -28.55
C ILE A 115 3.94 -1.24 -27.26
N ALA A 116 4.87 -0.27 -27.34
CA ALA A 116 5.60 0.22 -26.17
C ALA A 116 4.68 0.86 -25.14
N ARG A 117 3.68 1.64 -25.58
CA ARG A 117 2.66 2.24 -24.71
C ARG A 117 1.82 1.20 -23.99
N VAL A 118 1.25 0.24 -24.73
CA VAL A 118 0.41 -0.82 -24.13
C VAL A 118 1.22 -1.68 -23.16
N GLY A 119 2.48 -1.99 -23.50
CA GLY A 119 3.40 -2.69 -22.62
C GLY A 119 3.70 -1.93 -21.32
N ALA A 120 3.97 -0.62 -21.42
CA ALA A 120 4.24 0.23 -20.25
C ALA A 120 3.02 0.35 -19.33
N ILE A 121 1.82 0.54 -19.90
CA ILE A 121 0.56 0.60 -19.14
C ILE A 121 0.30 -0.74 -18.43
N SER A 122 0.45 -1.86 -19.14
CA SER A 122 0.25 -3.20 -18.57
C SER A 122 1.22 -3.47 -17.41
N ALA A 123 2.49 -3.09 -17.57
CA ALA A 123 3.49 -3.21 -16.51
C ALA A 123 3.14 -2.34 -15.29
N ALA A 124 2.70 -1.09 -15.49
CA ALA A 124 2.29 -0.21 -14.40
C ALA A 124 1.08 -0.75 -13.63
N VAL A 125 0.07 -1.28 -14.33
CA VAL A 125 -1.10 -1.91 -13.72
C VAL A 125 -0.70 -3.16 -12.92
N GLY A 126 0.10 -4.04 -13.51
CA GLY A 126 0.62 -5.23 -12.82
C GLY A 126 1.41 -4.87 -11.56
N TYR A 127 2.24 -3.83 -11.64
CA TYR A 127 2.99 -3.33 -10.49
C TYR A 127 2.05 -2.83 -9.39
N HIS A 128 1.04 -2.02 -9.72
CA HIS A 128 0.10 -1.51 -8.72
C HIS A 128 -0.67 -2.61 -8.01
N LEU A 129 -1.13 -3.62 -8.73
CA LEU A 129 -1.81 -4.77 -8.12
C LEU A 129 -0.88 -5.52 -7.17
N ALA A 130 0.37 -5.75 -7.57
CA ALA A 130 1.36 -6.37 -6.69
C ALA A 130 1.64 -5.49 -5.45
N ALA A 131 1.83 -4.19 -5.62
CA ALA A 131 2.06 -3.25 -4.54
C ALA A 131 0.89 -3.20 -3.55
N LEU A 132 -0.35 -3.21 -4.05
CA LEU A 132 -1.57 -3.25 -3.25
C LEU A 132 -1.64 -4.54 -2.43
N ALA A 133 -1.35 -5.69 -3.06
CA ALA A 133 -1.33 -6.98 -2.36
C ALA A 133 -0.30 -7.01 -1.24
N VAL A 134 0.94 -6.56 -1.50
CA VAL A 134 1.99 -6.52 -0.47
C VAL A 134 1.66 -5.50 0.62
N SER A 135 1.05 -4.36 0.28
CA SER A 135 0.60 -3.36 1.27
C SER A 135 -0.48 -3.94 2.19
N ALA A 136 -1.47 -4.63 1.62
CA ALA A 136 -2.54 -5.28 2.37
C ALA A 136 -1.99 -6.37 3.31
N ALA A 137 -1.08 -7.22 2.81
CA ALA A 137 -0.41 -8.23 3.62
C ALA A 137 0.43 -7.61 4.75
N SER A 138 1.12 -6.50 4.47
CA SER A 138 1.93 -5.77 5.46
C SER A 138 1.05 -5.18 6.57
N VAL A 139 -0.08 -4.55 6.21
CA VAL A 139 -1.05 -4.03 7.17
C VAL A 139 -1.67 -5.15 8.02
N ALA A 140 -2.03 -6.28 7.41
CA ALA A 140 -2.56 -7.43 8.12
C ALA A 140 -1.53 -8.01 9.11
N GLY A 141 -0.28 -8.19 8.68
CA GLY A 141 0.81 -8.66 9.54
C GLY A 141 1.08 -7.71 10.70
N GLN A 142 1.03 -6.40 10.46
CA GLN A 142 1.21 -5.40 11.50
C GLN A 142 0.08 -5.41 12.53
N ARG A 143 -1.17 -5.62 12.10
CA ARG A 143 -2.32 -5.78 13.00
C ARG A 143 -2.21 -7.04 13.83
N ALA A 144 -1.79 -8.16 13.24
CA ALA A 144 -1.58 -9.40 13.97
C ALA A 144 -0.50 -9.23 15.06
N LEU A 145 0.59 -8.52 14.75
CA LEU A 145 1.63 -8.18 15.73
C LEU A 145 1.08 -7.30 16.87
N LEU A 146 0.29 -6.28 16.55
CA LEU A 146 -0.35 -5.43 17.56
C LEU A 146 -1.28 -6.24 18.46
N GLY A 147 -2.14 -7.09 17.90
CA GLY A 147 -3.05 -7.93 18.68
C GLY A 147 -2.31 -8.91 19.59
N ALA A 148 -1.19 -9.48 19.14
CA ALA A 148 -0.34 -10.32 19.97
C ALA A 148 0.31 -9.54 21.12
N ALA A 149 0.83 -8.34 20.85
CA ALA A 149 1.40 -7.48 21.88
C ALA A 149 0.36 -7.04 22.92
N GLU A 150 -0.86 -6.68 22.48
CA GLU A 150 -1.97 -6.35 23.38
C GLU A 150 -2.38 -7.53 24.25
N ALA A 151 -2.42 -8.75 23.70
CA ALA A 151 -2.75 -9.96 24.45
C ALA A 151 -1.69 -10.27 25.52
N GLU A 152 -0.40 -10.15 25.20
CA GLU A 152 0.69 -10.40 26.14
C GLU A 152 0.73 -9.34 27.25
N SER A 153 0.54 -8.05 26.91
CA SER A 153 0.49 -6.99 27.92
C SER A 153 -0.65 -7.13 28.94
N ARG A 154 -1.71 -7.89 28.60
CA ARG A 154 -2.82 -8.20 29.51
C ARG A 154 -2.57 -9.45 30.34
N ALA A 155 -1.72 -10.35 29.84
CA ALA A 155 -1.39 -11.60 30.50
C ALA A 155 -0.26 -11.42 31.54
N ASP A 156 0.58 -10.40 31.37
CA ASP A 156 1.56 -10.02 32.37
C ASP A 156 0.84 -9.49 33.62
N PRO A 157 1.02 -10.13 34.80
CA PRO A 157 0.47 -9.61 36.03
C PRO A 157 1.07 -8.23 36.32
N PRO A 158 0.30 -7.30 36.92
CA PRO A 158 0.86 -6.03 37.34
C PRO A 158 2.09 -6.31 38.23
N PRO A 159 3.18 -5.54 38.10
CA PRO A 159 4.34 -5.72 38.95
C PRO A 159 3.87 -5.69 40.40
N ASP A 160 4.30 -6.66 41.21
CA ASP A 160 4.05 -6.67 42.65
C ASP A 160 4.54 -5.35 43.22
N VAL A 161 3.62 -4.40 43.39
CA VAL A 161 3.91 -3.14 44.06
C VAL A 161 4.10 -3.54 45.51
N PRO A 162 5.31 -3.44 46.08
CA PRO A 162 5.51 -3.75 47.48
C PRO A 162 4.54 -2.88 48.28
N LEU A 163 3.64 -3.53 49.01
CA LEU A 163 2.69 -2.83 49.88
C LEU A 163 3.52 -2.01 50.88
N PRO A 164 3.19 -0.72 51.08
CA PRO A 164 3.90 0.09 52.05
C PRO A 164 3.83 -0.60 53.41
N GLU A 165 4.99 -0.79 54.04
CA GLU A 165 5.08 -1.41 55.36
C GLU A 165 4.14 -0.68 56.32
N ALA A 166 3.14 -1.40 56.81
CA ALA A 166 2.18 -0.86 57.77
C ALA A 166 2.96 -0.46 59.03
N SER A 167 3.08 0.86 59.22
CA SER A 167 3.70 1.50 60.38
C SER A 167 2.74 1.52 61.56
#